data_AF-W1PYR9-F1
#
_entry.id   AF-W1PYR9-F1
#
_cell.length_a   1.000
_cell.length_b   1.000
_cell.length_c   1.000
_cell.angle_alpha   90.00
_cell.angle_beta   90.00
_cell.angle_gamma   90.00
#
_symmetry.space_group_name_H-M   'P 1'
#
loop_
_entity.id
_entity.type
_entity.pdbx_description
1 polymer ?
#
loop_
_entity_poly.entity_id
_entity_poly.type
_entity_poly.pdbx_seq_one_letter_code
_entity_poly.pdbx_strand_id
1 'polypeptide(L)'
;EKLKEYGQDIFILAESLNRSNSSQVKRAKSNLKELSRNGIEKVMREKKLDAILAPANTPVYTILAIGGYPGISVPAGYDEEGVPFGICFGGLRGSEPKLIEIAYSFEQATHVRRPPTFKS
;
A
#
# COMPACT_ATOMS: atom_id res chain seq x y z
N GLU A 1 -27.29 -9.51 -6.19
CA GLU A 1 -25.86 -9.93 -6.16
C GLU A 1 -25.68 -11.28 -6.86
N LYS A 2 -24.49 -11.55 -7.41
CA LYS A 2 -24.14 -12.82 -8.10
C LYS A 2 -23.74 -13.93 -7.11
N LEU A 3 -24.57 -14.20 -6.09
CA LEU A 3 -24.25 -15.14 -5.00
C LEU A 3 -24.12 -16.62 -5.43
N LYS A 4 -24.59 -16.95 -6.65
CA LYS A 4 -24.36 -18.26 -7.27
C LYS A 4 -22.95 -18.41 -7.87
N GLU A 5 -22.27 -17.31 -8.15
CA GLU A 5 -20.94 -17.25 -8.79
C GLU A 5 -19.85 -16.95 -7.74
N TYR A 6 -20.17 -16.13 -6.72
CA TYR A 6 -19.25 -15.75 -5.64
C TYR A 6 -19.87 -16.04 -4.27
N GLY A 7 -19.15 -16.78 -3.42
CA GLY A 7 -19.56 -17.10 -2.06
C GLY A 7 -19.40 -15.92 -1.07
N GLN A 8 -19.72 -16.18 0.20
CA GLN A 8 -19.66 -15.20 1.29
C GLN A 8 -18.75 -15.65 2.46
N ASP A 9 -17.79 -16.53 2.18
CA ASP A 9 -17.01 -17.23 3.22
C ASP A 9 -16.30 -16.26 4.18
N ILE A 10 -15.74 -15.15 3.68
CA ILE A 10 -15.08 -14.14 4.51
C ILE A 10 -16.07 -13.44 5.45
N PHE A 11 -17.29 -13.15 4.99
CA PHE A 11 -18.33 -12.53 5.81
C PHE A 11 -18.85 -13.48 6.87
N ILE A 12 -19.11 -14.73 6.50
CA ILE A 12 -19.55 -15.78 7.43
C ILE A 12 -18.47 -16.04 8.49
N LEU A 13 -17.21 -16.15 8.07
CA LEU A 13 -16.07 -16.26 8.98
C LEU A 13 -16.01 -15.06 9.92
N ALA A 14 -16.08 -13.84 9.40
CA ALA A 14 -16.03 -12.62 10.21
C ALA A 14 -17.16 -12.54 11.25
N GLU A 15 -18.37 -12.99 10.92
CA GLU A 15 -19.51 -13.05 11.85
C GLU A 15 -19.31 -14.13 12.91
N SER A 16 -18.75 -15.30 12.53
CA SER A 16 -18.45 -16.37 13.48
C SER A 16 -17.34 -16.03 14.49
N LEU A 17 -16.50 -15.04 14.18
CA LEU A 17 -15.43 -14.62 15.08
C LEU A 17 -16.01 -13.85 16.26
N ASN A 18 -15.72 -14.29 17.48
CA ASN A 18 -16.07 -13.52 18.66
C ASN A 18 -15.27 -12.21 18.69
N ARG A 19 -15.93 -11.10 18.32
CA ARG A 19 -15.36 -9.75 18.18
C ARG A 19 -14.83 -9.19 19.50
N SER A 20 -15.25 -9.76 20.63
CA SER A 20 -14.89 -9.30 21.96
C SER A 20 -13.49 -9.76 22.36
N ASN A 21 -12.51 -8.86 22.19
CA ASN A 21 -11.24 -8.79 22.92
C ASN A 21 -10.48 -10.12 23.18
N SER A 22 -10.56 -11.08 22.25
CA SER A 22 -9.91 -12.37 22.41
C SER A 22 -8.39 -12.19 22.49
N SER A 23 -7.73 -13.05 23.27
CA SER A 23 -6.27 -13.04 23.40
C SER A 23 -5.57 -13.14 22.04
N GLN A 24 -6.17 -13.86 21.09
CA GLN A 24 -5.70 -13.97 19.72
C GLN A 24 -5.74 -12.64 18.96
N VAL A 25 -6.85 -11.88 19.02
CA VAL A 25 -6.94 -10.57 18.36
C VAL A 25 -5.93 -9.59 18.95
N LYS A 26 -5.77 -9.58 20.29
CA LYS A 26 -4.76 -8.75 20.95
C LYS A 26 -3.34 -9.11 20.50
N ARG A 27 -3.02 -10.41 20.45
CA ARG A 27 -1.71 -10.90 19.98
C ARG A 27 -1.46 -10.52 18.52
N ALA A 28 -2.43 -10.72 17.64
CA ALA A 28 -2.33 -10.34 16.23
C ALA A 28 -2.04 -8.83 16.08
N LYS A 29 -2.79 -7.97 16.78
CA LYS A 29 -2.54 -6.51 16.78
C LYS A 29 -1.14 -6.16 17.31
N SER A 30 -0.71 -6.81 18.39
CA SER A 30 0.63 -6.60 18.96
C SER A 30 1.72 -6.96 17.95
N ASN A 31 1.62 -8.14 17.32
CA ASN A 31 2.56 -8.61 16.32
C ASN A 31 2.63 -7.64 15.12
N LEU A 32 1.47 -7.20 14.61
CA LEU A 32 1.41 -6.23 13.51
C LEU A 32 2.11 -4.91 13.87
N LYS A 33 1.90 -4.42 15.10
CA LYS A 33 2.56 -3.20 15.60
C LYS A 33 4.06 -3.39 15.75
N GLU A 34 4.50 -4.55 16.21
CA GLU A 34 5.92 -4.89 16.34
C GLU A 34 6.61 -4.99 14.99
N LEU A 35 6.01 -5.71 14.03
CA LEU A 35 6.51 -5.81 12.65
C LEU A 35 6.63 -4.44 11.98
N SER A 36 5.65 -3.56 12.20
CA SER A 36 5.67 -2.20 11.66
C SER A 36 6.82 -1.36 12.24
N ARG A 37 6.99 -1.38 13.57
CA ARG A 37 8.05 -0.66 14.27
C ARG A 37 9.45 -1.16 13.92
N ASN A 38 9.64 -2.49 13.93
CA ASN A 38 10.94 -3.13 13.68
C ASN A 38 11.27 -3.23 12.18
N GLY A 39 10.28 -3.02 11.31
CA GLY A 39 10.43 -2.98 9.85
C GLY A 39 10.64 -1.56 9.34
N ILE A 40 9.64 -1.04 8.62
CA ILE A 40 9.74 0.24 7.89
C ILE A 40 10.10 1.42 8.80
N GLU A 41 9.53 1.50 10.00
CA GLU A 41 9.80 2.64 10.90
C GLU A 41 11.26 2.67 11.34
N LYS A 42 11.79 1.53 11.79
CA LYS A 42 13.20 1.40 12.16
C LYS A 42 14.12 1.78 11.00
N VAL A 43 13.90 1.20 9.81
CA VAL A 43 14.74 1.45 8.64
C VAL A 43 14.72 2.92 8.24
N MET A 44 13.54 3.54 8.14
CA MET A 44 13.41 4.95 7.77
C MET A 44 14.12 5.88 8.77
N ARG A 45 13.99 5.61 10.08
CA ARG A 45 14.63 6.43 11.13
C ARG A 45 16.15 6.26 11.17
N GLU A 46 16.63 5.01 11.18
CA GLU A 46 18.08 4.72 11.25
C GLU A 46 18.83 5.22 10.02
N LYS A 47 18.21 5.10 8.84
CA LYS A 47 18.79 5.56 7.58
C LYS A 47 18.45 7.01 7.24
N LYS A 48 17.66 7.70 8.07
CA LYS A 48 17.23 9.09 7.89
C LYS A 48 16.62 9.32 6.49
N LEU A 49 15.68 8.45 6.10
CA LEU A 49 15.02 8.49 4.79
C LEU A 49 13.75 9.33 4.84
N ASP A 50 13.51 10.12 3.80
CA ASP A 50 12.25 10.86 3.62
C ASP A 50 11.13 9.97 3.08
N ALA A 51 11.47 8.97 2.27
CA ALA A 51 10.53 8.02 1.69
C ALA A 51 11.20 6.68 1.35
N ILE A 52 10.39 5.64 1.19
CA ILE A 52 10.74 4.39 0.51
C ILE A 52 10.05 4.33 -0.84
N LEU A 53 10.59 3.54 -1.77
CA LEU A 53 10.00 3.31 -3.09
C LEU A 53 9.95 1.82 -3.40
N ALA A 54 8.84 1.37 -3.99
CA ALA A 54 8.69 0.02 -4.53
C ALA A 54 7.69 0.02 -5.69
N PRO A 55 7.66 -1.00 -6.57
CA PRO A 55 6.58 -1.14 -7.53
C PRO A 55 5.22 -1.21 -6.83
N ALA A 56 4.22 -0.51 -7.35
CA ALA A 56 2.95 -0.27 -6.66
C ALA A 56 2.13 -1.54 -6.39
N ASN A 57 2.33 -2.59 -7.18
CA ASN A 57 1.68 -3.90 -7.06
C ASN A 57 2.45 -4.91 -6.19
N THR A 58 3.37 -4.44 -5.35
CA THR A 58 4.13 -5.28 -4.40
C THR A 58 3.57 -5.17 -2.98
N PRO A 59 3.98 -6.03 -2.03
CA PRO A 59 3.52 -5.96 -0.64
C PRO A 59 3.78 -4.64 0.12
N VAL A 60 4.36 -3.61 -0.50
CA VAL A 60 4.54 -2.28 0.09
C VAL A 60 3.24 -1.68 0.62
N TYR A 61 2.11 -1.86 -0.10
CA TYR A 61 0.81 -1.36 0.36
C TYR A 61 0.37 -2.03 1.67
N THR A 62 0.66 -3.33 1.84
CA THR A 62 0.34 -4.08 3.06
C THR A 62 1.17 -3.56 4.24
N ILE A 63 2.47 -3.33 4.03
CA ILE A 63 3.37 -2.81 5.06
C ILE A 63 2.92 -1.41 5.52
N LEU A 64 2.60 -0.53 4.58
CA LEU A 64 2.11 0.82 4.88
C LEU A 64 0.74 0.79 5.57
N ALA A 65 -0.20 -0.03 5.09
CA ALA A 65 -1.53 -0.17 5.67
C ALA A 65 -1.50 -0.72 7.10
N ILE A 66 -0.65 -1.72 7.38
CA ILE A 66 -0.47 -2.26 8.73
C ILE A 66 0.02 -1.19 9.70
N GLY A 67 0.98 -0.36 9.28
CA GLY A 67 1.50 0.75 10.10
C GLY A 67 0.59 1.98 10.16
N GLY A 68 -0.44 2.04 9.31
CA GLY A 68 -1.25 3.23 9.09
C GLY A 68 -0.38 4.41 8.62
N TYR A 69 0.54 4.13 7.71
CA TYR A 69 1.50 5.03 7.13
C TYR A 69 1.04 5.48 5.73
N PRO A 70 1.33 6.73 5.31
CA PRO A 70 0.94 7.21 4.00
C PRO A 70 1.74 6.56 2.87
N GLY A 71 1.08 6.35 1.74
CA GLY A 71 1.67 5.93 0.48
C GLY A 71 0.99 6.62 -0.70
N ILE A 72 1.77 6.96 -1.73
CA ILE A 72 1.28 7.58 -2.96
C ILE A 72 1.85 6.85 -4.17
N SER A 73 0.97 6.41 -5.07
CA SER A 73 1.36 5.70 -6.29
C SER A 73 1.27 6.63 -7.50
N VAL A 74 2.30 6.58 -8.36
CA VAL A 74 2.37 7.34 -9.62
C VAL A 74 2.71 6.42 -10.79
N PRO A 75 2.23 6.70 -12.03
CA PRO A 75 2.60 5.95 -13.22
C PRO A 75 4.11 5.99 -13.46
N ALA A 76 4.73 4.85 -13.73
CA ALA A 76 6.19 4.73 -13.88
C ALA A 76 6.61 4.13 -15.23
N GLY A 77 5.70 3.47 -15.94
CA GLY A 77 6.01 2.92 -17.24
C GLY A 77 4.94 2.00 -17.78
N TYR A 78 5.31 1.31 -18.85
CA TYR A 78 4.55 0.27 -19.51
C TYR A 78 5.49 -0.90 -19.78
N ASP A 79 4.99 -2.13 -19.69
CA ASP A 79 5.75 -3.30 -20.13
C ASP A 79 5.74 -3.44 -21.66
N GLU A 80 6.33 -4.53 -22.16
CA GLU A 80 6.44 -4.82 -23.60
C GLU A 80 5.06 -5.01 -24.27
N GLU A 81 4.04 -5.38 -23.51
CA GLU A 81 2.66 -5.54 -23.99
C GLU A 81 1.84 -4.24 -23.89
N GLY A 82 2.43 -3.17 -23.34
CA GLY A 82 1.77 -1.89 -23.14
C GLY A 82 0.88 -1.85 -21.89
N VAL A 83 1.07 -2.78 -20.93
CA VAL A 83 0.37 -2.75 -19.64
C VAL A 83 1.03 -1.72 -18.72
N PRO A 84 0.27 -0.76 -18.17
CA PRO A 84 0.84 0.25 -17.29
C PRO A 84 1.29 -0.35 -15.95
N PHE A 85 2.45 0.08 -15.47
CA PHE A 85 2.87 -0.15 -14.09
C PHE A 85 3.20 1.17 -13.39
N GLY A 86 3.06 1.16 -12.07
CA GLY A 86 3.34 2.30 -11.21
C GLY A 86 4.38 1.96 -10.15
N ILE A 87 4.90 3.02 -9.53
CA ILE A 87 5.71 2.96 -8.31
C ILE A 87 4.92 3.60 -7.17
N CYS A 88 5.15 3.12 -5.95
CA CYS A 88 4.57 3.67 -4.72
C CYS A 88 5.69 4.26 -3.87
N PHE A 89 5.55 5.54 -3.53
CA PHE A 89 6.34 6.19 -2.49
C PHE A 89 5.64 6.04 -1.15
N GLY A 90 6.32 5.51 -0.14
CA GLY A 90 5.80 5.36 1.22
C GLY A 90 6.61 6.18 2.22
N GLY A 91 5.96 6.68 3.26
CA GLY A 91 6.63 7.44 4.31
C GLY A 91 6.03 7.19 5.70
N LEU A 92 6.61 7.75 6.76
CA LEU A 92 6.03 7.61 8.10
C LEU A 92 4.80 8.53 8.29
N ARG A 93 4.04 8.30 9.36
CA ARG A 93 2.86 9.12 9.70
C ARG A 93 3.20 10.62 9.69
N GLY A 94 2.40 11.42 9.00
CA GLY A 94 2.59 12.87 8.90
C GLY A 94 3.51 13.31 7.75
N SER A 95 4.03 12.38 6.94
CA SER A 95 4.88 12.68 5.79
C SER A 95 4.11 12.99 4.50
N GLU A 96 2.78 13.05 4.54
CA GLU A 96 1.92 13.31 3.37
C GLU A 96 2.36 14.52 2.54
N PRO A 97 2.68 15.70 3.12
CA PRO A 97 3.16 16.85 2.33
C PRO A 97 4.47 16.55 1.59
N LYS A 98 5.42 15.89 2.25
CA LYS A 98 6.72 15.50 1.66
C LYS A 98 6.52 14.47 0.54
N LEU A 99 5.63 13.51 0.73
CA LEU A 99 5.31 12.51 -0.29
C LEU A 99 4.67 13.13 -1.52
N ILE A 100 3.81 14.15 -1.36
CA ILE A 100 3.24 14.90 -2.49
C ILE A 100 4.35 15.64 -3.26
N GLU A 101 5.29 16.30 -2.58
CA GLU A 101 6.45 16.95 -3.22
C GLU A 101 7.29 15.96 -4.04
N ILE A 102 7.59 14.79 -3.46
CA ILE A 102 8.37 13.73 -4.11
C ILE A 102 7.64 13.19 -5.34
N ALA A 103 6.37 12.80 -5.17
CA ALA A 103 5.56 12.23 -6.23
C ALA A 103 5.34 13.22 -7.38
N TYR A 104 5.05 14.48 -7.05
CA TYR A 104 4.90 15.54 -8.05
C TYR A 104 6.20 15.77 -8.82
N SER A 105 7.34 15.85 -8.12
CA SER A 105 8.64 16.01 -8.77
C SER A 105 8.94 14.86 -9.74
N PHE A 106 8.63 13.61 -9.36
CA PHE A 106 8.76 12.45 -10.23
C PHE A 106 7.81 12.53 -11.44
N GLU A 107 6.53 12.85 -11.22
CA GLU A 107 5.54 12.97 -12.29
C GLU A 107 5.95 14.04 -13.30
N GLN A 108 6.35 15.23 -12.84
CA GLN A 108 6.77 16.33 -13.70
C GLN A 108 8.10 16.07 -14.40
N ALA A 109 9.02 15.31 -13.80
CA ALA A 109 10.26 14.96 -14.46
C ALA A 109 10.06 13.95 -15.60
N THR A 110 9.00 13.13 -15.54
CA THR A 110 8.87 11.93 -16.38
C THR A 110 7.70 12.00 -17.37
N HIS A 111 6.57 12.59 -16.99
CA HIS A 111 5.34 12.66 -17.81
C HIS A 111 4.95 11.32 -18.45
N VAL A 112 5.24 10.20 -17.78
CA VAL A 112 5.16 8.86 -18.38
C VAL A 112 3.73 8.44 -18.72
N ARG A 113 2.73 8.94 -17.99
CA ARG A 113 1.33 8.55 -18.15
C ARG A 113 0.80 8.87 -19.55
N ARG A 114 0.23 7.87 -20.21
CA ARG A 114 -0.49 7.99 -21.50
C ARG A 114 -1.97 7.64 -21.29
N PRO A 115 -2.92 8.37 -21.91
CA PRO A 115 -4.32 7.95 -21.95
C PRO A 115 -4.48 6.58 -22.62
N PRO A 116 -5.39 5.71 -22.14
CA PRO A 116 -5.67 4.45 -22.82
C PRO A 116 -6.35 4.69 -24.18
N THR A 117 -6.04 3.85 -25.16
CA THR A 117 -6.74 3.82 -26.46
C THR A 117 -7.73 2.67 -26.48
N PHE A 118 -9.01 2.97 -26.75
CA PHE A 118 -10.02 1.94 -27.00
C PHE A 118 -10.32 1.90 -28.50
N LYS A 119 -10.43 0.70 -29.06
CA LYS A 119 -11.02 0.54 -30.40
C LYS A 119 -12.53 0.67 -30.24
N SER A 120 -13.13 1.62 -30.95
CA SER A 120 -14.58 1.74 -31.14
C SER A 120 -15.12 0.60 -32.00
#